data_AF-R5PH73-F1
#
_entry.id   AF-R5PH73-F1
#
_cell.length_a   1.000
_cell.length_b   1.000
_cell.length_c   1.000
_cell.angle_alpha   90.00
_cell.angle_beta   90.00
_cell.angle_gamma   90.00
#
_symmetry.space_group_name_H-M   'P 1'
#
loop_
_entity.id
_entity.type
_entity.pdbx_description
1 polymer ?
#
loop_
_entity_poly.entity_id
_entity_poly.type
_entity_poly.pdbx_seq_one_letter_code
_entity_poly.pdbx_strand_id
1 'polypeptide(L)'
;MKFELTILGAGSAVPTARRNSSAQVLNIQERYFLIDCAEATQHQLRRFHIPYNKIGHIFISHLHGDHFFGLIGLLSSLALQGRKGEVHVYADRRLQEIIEFQLKVINSRLGFALVFHHLSREEEVVYEDKAVTVTSFPLSHRYDAPVCGFLFRERERERTIRKDMALAWDVPVAFMQHLKKGADFVTPEGLVIANDRLTIAAPPSRSYAYMTDTLFRERFAAYVKGVDLLYHEATYDRTLEQLAKETYHSTAEQAARMALLAGAKKLLLGHFSARYPDPSCLLPEARAIFPDTFVCTDGDVFDIPALKRKEG
;
A
#
# COMPACT_ATOMS: atom_id res chain seq x y z
N MET A 1 2.02 3.61 -17.22
CA MET A 1 0.89 3.37 -16.28
C MET A 1 1.38 3.64 -14.88
N LYS A 2 0.74 4.56 -14.17
CA LYS A 2 1.19 5.08 -12.88
C LYS A 2 1.05 4.03 -11.78
N PHE A 3 2.10 3.87 -10.97
CA PHE A 3 2.11 3.15 -9.69
C PHE A 3 3.07 3.95 -8.82
N GLU A 4 2.51 4.89 -8.08
CA GLU A 4 3.26 5.94 -7.40
C GLU A 4 2.77 6.04 -5.96
N LEU A 5 3.71 6.05 -5.01
CA LEU A 5 3.46 6.30 -3.60
C LEU A 5 3.89 7.73 -3.26
N THR A 6 2.99 8.52 -2.68
CA THR A 6 3.34 9.82 -2.08
C THR A 6 3.28 9.71 -0.56
N ILE A 7 4.36 10.11 0.12
CA ILE A 7 4.40 10.21 1.57
C ILE A 7 3.77 11.55 1.98
N LEU A 8 2.69 11.51 2.75
CA LEU A 8 2.07 12.73 3.29
C LEU A 8 2.60 13.05 4.69
N GLY A 9 2.98 12.04 5.45
CA GLY A 9 3.61 12.18 6.75
C GLY A 9 4.32 10.90 7.17
N ALA A 10 5.49 11.05 7.77
CA ALA A 10 6.34 9.93 8.21
C ALA A 10 6.80 10.05 9.67
N GLY A 11 6.16 10.88 10.48
CA GLY A 11 6.43 10.98 11.92
C GLY A 11 5.56 10.03 12.76
N SER A 12 6.08 9.59 13.90
CA SER A 12 5.34 8.79 14.89
C SER A 12 4.77 9.64 16.02
N ALA A 13 3.63 9.24 16.57
CA ALA A 13 2.96 9.71 17.80
C ALA A 13 2.55 11.19 17.83
N VAL A 14 3.49 12.12 17.62
CA VAL A 14 3.27 13.56 17.69
C VAL A 14 3.90 14.24 16.48
N PRO A 15 3.17 15.11 15.76
CA PRO A 15 3.74 15.85 14.65
C PRO A 15 4.84 16.80 15.12
N THR A 16 5.81 17.05 14.25
CA THR A 16 6.85 18.05 14.45
C THR A 16 6.68 19.18 13.43
N ALA A 17 7.38 20.30 13.61
CA ALA A 17 7.39 21.38 12.63
C ALA A 17 7.86 20.94 11.22
N ARG A 18 8.56 19.80 11.11
CA ARG A 18 9.15 19.30 9.86
C ARG A 18 8.49 18.04 9.31
N ARG A 19 7.75 17.29 10.14
CA ARG A 19 7.15 16.00 9.78
C ARG A 19 5.76 15.87 10.38
N ASN A 20 4.79 15.62 9.52
CA ASN A 20 3.45 15.24 9.91
C ASN A 20 3.40 13.76 10.32
N SER A 21 2.35 13.40 11.05
CA SER A 21 2.03 12.02 11.42
C SER A 21 1.59 11.17 10.21
N SER A 22 1.51 9.86 10.40
CA SER A 22 1.32 8.82 9.38
C SER A 22 0.16 9.09 8.41
N ALA A 23 0.52 9.29 7.14
CA ALA A 23 -0.42 9.23 6.03
C ALA A 23 0.34 9.06 4.71
N GLN A 24 -0.23 8.30 3.79
CA GLN A 24 0.34 8.06 2.46
C GLN A 24 -0.77 7.94 1.41
N VAL A 25 -0.47 8.34 0.18
CA VAL A 25 -1.37 8.11 -0.95
C VAL A 25 -0.70 7.24 -1.99
N LEU A 26 -1.34 6.14 -2.31
CA LEU A 26 -0.94 5.26 -3.39
C LEU A 26 -1.85 5.48 -4.60
N ASN A 27 -1.25 5.85 -5.73
CA ASN A 27 -1.93 5.96 -7.02
C ASN A 27 -1.57 4.77 -7.92
N ILE A 28 -2.53 3.89 -8.17
CA ILE A 28 -2.39 2.79 -9.13
C ILE A 28 -3.38 3.02 -10.28
N GLN A 29 -2.87 3.44 -11.44
CA GLN A 29 -3.67 3.66 -12.65
C GLN A 29 -4.91 4.53 -12.38
N GLU A 30 -4.72 5.72 -11.77
CA GLU A 30 -5.77 6.67 -11.38
C GLU A 30 -6.71 6.21 -10.26
N ARG A 31 -6.41 5.09 -9.59
CA ARG A 31 -7.04 4.72 -8.31
C ARG A 31 -6.22 5.27 -7.17
N TYR A 32 -6.83 6.13 -6.36
CA TYR A 32 -6.18 6.78 -5.23
C TYR A 32 -6.62 6.09 -3.94
N PHE A 33 -5.67 5.44 -3.29
CA PHE A 33 -5.82 4.80 -2.00
C PHE A 33 -5.12 5.65 -0.94
N LEU A 34 -5.84 6.07 0.09
CA LEU A 34 -5.25 6.72 1.26
C LEU A 34 -4.94 5.64 2.30
N ILE A 35 -3.73 5.63 2.82
CA ILE A 35 -3.24 4.68 3.83
C ILE A 35 -2.86 5.48 5.06
N ASP A 36 -3.58 5.21 6.15
CA ASP A 36 -3.70 6.06 7.33
C ASP A 36 -4.13 7.51 7.01
N CYS A 37 -4.68 8.17 8.03
CA CYS A 37 -5.21 9.52 7.93
C CYS A 37 -5.04 10.26 9.26
N ALA A 38 -3.78 10.46 9.66
CA ALA A 38 -3.44 11.26 10.83
C ALA A 38 -4.02 12.67 10.81
N GLU A 39 -3.96 13.36 11.95
CA GLU A 39 -4.23 14.79 12.01
C GLU A 39 -3.46 15.56 10.92
N ALA A 40 -4.08 16.62 10.40
CA ALA A 40 -3.58 17.46 9.31
C ALA A 40 -3.35 16.76 7.94
N THR A 41 -3.73 15.50 7.75
CA THR A 41 -3.62 14.80 6.45
C THR A 41 -4.27 15.59 5.30
N GLN A 42 -5.44 16.19 5.53
CA GLN A 42 -6.10 17.04 4.52
C GLN A 42 -5.28 18.27 4.10
N HIS A 43 -4.44 18.80 4.99
CA HIS A 43 -3.53 19.92 4.67
C HIS A 43 -2.37 19.42 3.81
N GLN A 44 -1.80 18.25 4.14
CA GLN A 44 -0.73 17.63 3.36
C GLN A 44 -1.22 17.24 1.96
N LEU A 45 -2.45 16.69 1.84
CA LEU A 45 -3.09 16.42 0.55
C LEU A 45 -3.15 17.67 -0.34
N ARG A 46 -3.51 18.82 0.22
CA ARG A 46 -3.51 20.10 -0.51
C ARG A 46 -2.11 20.58 -0.85
N ARG A 47 -1.19 20.54 0.13
CA ARG A 47 0.20 20.98 -0.01
C ARG A 47 0.92 20.26 -1.14
N PHE A 48 0.69 18.95 -1.27
CA PHE A 48 1.31 18.12 -2.30
C PHE A 48 0.43 17.91 -3.54
N HIS A 49 -0.61 18.74 -3.71
CA HIS A 49 -1.45 18.76 -4.91
C HIS A 49 -2.09 17.40 -5.25
N ILE A 50 -2.34 16.58 -4.23
CA ILE A 50 -3.01 15.29 -4.42
C ILE A 50 -4.50 15.56 -4.69
N PRO A 51 -5.09 14.98 -5.75
CA PRO A 51 -6.51 15.16 -6.05
C PRO A 51 -7.36 14.35 -5.05
N TYR A 52 -7.47 14.81 -3.80
CA TYR A 52 -8.16 14.08 -2.73
C TYR A 52 -9.64 13.80 -3.00
N ASN A 53 -10.27 14.58 -3.89
CA ASN A 53 -11.61 14.29 -4.42
C ASN A 53 -11.68 13.04 -5.30
N LYS A 54 -10.55 12.40 -5.65
CA LYS A 54 -10.48 11.09 -6.31
C LYS A 54 -10.22 9.94 -5.33
N ILE A 55 -9.94 10.22 -4.06
CA ILE A 55 -9.76 9.18 -3.04
C ILE A 55 -11.14 8.54 -2.82
N GLY A 56 -11.24 7.25 -3.09
CA GLY A 56 -12.46 6.45 -2.88
C GLY A 56 -12.32 5.42 -1.77
N HIS A 57 -11.07 5.09 -1.41
CA HIS A 57 -10.75 4.01 -0.49
C HIS A 57 -9.69 4.51 0.50
N ILE A 58 -9.99 4.38 1.79
CA ILE A 58 -9.15 4.79 2.91
C ILE A 58 -8.90 3.56 3.78
N PHE A 59 -7.63 3.19 3.97
CA PHE A 59 -7.22 2.06 4.81
C PHE A 59 -6.61 2.61 6.08
N ILE A 60 -7.17 2.26 7.24
CA ILE A 60 -6.66 2.67 8.54
C ILE A 60 -6.07 1.42 9.22
N SER A 61 -4.77 1.47 9.47
CA SER A 61 -4.02 0.35 10.05
C SER A 61 -4.48 0.03 11.47
N HIS A 62 -4.69 1.05 12.30
CA HIS A 62 -5.11 0.93 13.69
C HIS A 62 -5.59 2.25 14.31
N LEU A 63 -6.04 2.18 15.57
CA LEU A 63 -6.72 3.28 16.27
C LEU A 63 -5.82 4.06 17.23
N HIS A 64 -4.62 4.43 16.78
CA HIS A 64 -3.84 5.49 17.41
C HIS A 64 -4.05 6.82 16.70
N GLY A 65 -4.01 7.92 17.46
CA GLY A 65 -4.47 9.23 16.97
C GLY A 65 -3.68 9.76 15.78
N ASP A 66 -2.39 9.47 15.76
CA ASP A 66 -1.46 9.74 14.68
C ASP A 66 -1.66 8.88 13.43
N HIS A 67 -2.71 8.05 13.37
CA HIS A 67 -3.12 7.29 12.20
C HIS A 67 -4.56 7.57 11.74
N PHE A 68 -5.42 8.19 12.55
CA PHE A 68 -6.82 8.41 12.14
C PHE A 68 -7.47 9.73 12.55
N PHE A 69 -6.87 10.56 13.43
CA PHE A 69 -7.54 11.77 13.93
C PHE A 69 -7.91 12.77 12.83
N GLY A 70 -7.23 12.75 11.69
CA GLY A 70 -7.56 13.60 10.55
C GLY A 70 -8.77 13.14 9.73
N LEU A 71 -9.26 11.91 9.95
CA LEU A 71 -10.30 11.31 9.12
C LEU A 71 -11.60 12.12 9.14
N ILE A 72 -12.07 12.52 10.32
CA ILE A 72 -13.33 13.29 10.43
C ILE A 72 -13.24 14.66 9.75
N GLY A 73 -12.07 15.31 9.83
CA GLY A 73 -11.81 16.57 9.14
C GLY A 73 -11.81 16.40 7.62
N LEU A 74 -11.16 15.34 7.12
CA LEU A 74 -11.14 15.00 5.70
C LEU A 74 -12.55 14.71 5.17
N LEU A 75 -13.34 13.88 5.86
CA LEU A 75 -14.72 13.55 5.49
C LEU A 75 -15.61 14.79 5.44
N SER A 76 -15.47 15.67 6.43
CA SER A 76 -16.21 16.94 6.49
C SER A 76 -15.83 17.86 5.33
N SER A 77 -14.54 17.96 5.00
CA SER A 77 -14.05 18.71 3.83
C SER A 77 -14.59 18.16 2.51
N LEU A 78 -14.62 16.84 2.33
CA LEU A 78 -15.21 16.20 1.15
C LEU A 78 -16.71 16.52 1.02
N ALA A 79 -17.44 16.51 2.13
CA ALA A 79 -18.86 16.83 2.16
C ALA A 79 -19.12 18.30 1.76
N LEU A 80 -18.34 19.24 2.32
CA LEU A 80 -18.41 20.67 1.98
C LEU A 80 -18.08 20.95 0.51
N GLN A 81 -17.29 20.09 -0.13
CA GLN A 81 -16.96 20.20 -1.55
C GLN A 81 -17.95 19.50 -2.47
N GLY A 82 -19.06 19.02 -1.93
CA GLY A 82 -20.13 18.42 -2.72
C GLY A 82 -19.78 17.04 -3.28
N ARG A 83 -18.86 16.30 -2.64
CA ARG A 83 -18.57 14.90 -2.98
C ARG A 83 -19.89 14.11 -3.07
N LYS A 84 -20.06 13.36 -4.17
CA LYS A 84 -21.22 12.49 -4.43
C LYS A 84 -20.87 11.00 -4.44
N GLY A 85 -19.67 10.66 -4.92
CA GLY A 85 -19.21 9.27 -4.98
C GLY A 85 -18.94 8.72 -3.58
N GLU A 86 -19.14 7.41 -3.43
CA GLU A 86 -18.92 6.69 -2.17
C GLU A 86 -17.49 6.85 -1.65
N VAL A 87 -17.34 6.73 -0.34
CA VAL A 87 -16.04 6.63 0.34
C VAL A 87 -16.07 5.36 1.17
N HIS A 88 -15.12 4.47 0.90
CA HIS A 88 -14.95 3.22 1.62
C HIS A 88 -13.82 3.36 2.65
N VAL A 89 -14.08 2.96 3.88
CA VAL A 89 -13.10 2.96 4.97
C VAL A 89 -12.87 1.52 5.43
N TYR A 90 -11.64 1.04 5.31
CA TYR A 90 -11.21 -0.28 5.75
C TYR A 90 -10.48 -0.12 7.08
N ALA A 91 -11.08 -0.56 8.18
CA ALA A 91 -10.57 -0.30 9.52
C ALA A 91 -11.11 -1.29 10.56
N ASP A 92 -10.61 -1.19 11.79
CA ASP A 92 -11.25 -1.79 12.96
C ASP A 92 -12.68 -1.26 13.14
N ARG A 93 -13.61 -2.13 13.54
CA ARG A 93 -15.03 -1.80 13.75
C ARG A 93 -15.23 -0.60 14.69
N ARG A 94 -14.39 -0.43 15.70
CA ARG A 94 -14.49 0.69 16.65
C ARG A 94 -14.32 2.06 15.98
N LEU A 95 -13.65 2.14 14.83
CA LEU A 95 -13.54 3.41 14.10
C LEU A 95 -14.90 3.89 13.59
N GLN A 96 -15.75 2.97 13.13
CA GLN A 96 -17.10 3.33 12.69
C GLN A 96 -17.89 3.97 13.83
N GLU A 97 -17.84 3.39 15.03
CA GLU A 97 -18.50 3.91 16.22
C GLU A 97 -18.00 5.33 16.56
N ILE A 98 -16.69 5.57 16.46
CA ILE A 98 -16.08 6.89 16.69
C ILE A 98 -16.58 7.92 15.67
N ILE A 99 -16.54 7.59 14.38
CA ILE A 99 -16.91 8.52 13.30
C ILE A 99 -18.42 8.82 13.33
N GLU A 100 -19.25 7.81 13.53
CA GLU A 100 -20.70 7.98 13.66
C GLU A 100 -21.06 8.83 14.89
N PHE A 101 -20.37 8.61 16.03
CA PHE A 101 -20.54 9.43 17.21
C PHE A 101 -20.15 10.90 16.95
N GLN A 102 -19.00 11.14 16.34
CA GLN A 102 -18.54 12.49 16.00
C GLN A 102 -19.55 13.19 15.09
N LEU A 103 -19.98 12.55 14.00
CA LEU A 103 -20.98 13.08 13.06
C LEU A 103 -22.31 13.41 13.75
N LYS A 104 -22.77 12.53 14.64
CA LYS A 104 -23.99 12.73 15.44
C LYS A 104 -23.89 13.96 16.34
N VAL A 105 -22.79 14.11 17.08
CA VAL A 105 -22.60 15.22 18.04
C VAL A 105 -22.48 16.56 17.34
N ILE A 106 -21.75 16.63 16.21
CA ILE A 106 -21.59 17.86 15.43
C ILE A 106 -22.81 18.16 14.54
N ASN A 107 -23.85 17.31 14.55
CA ASN A 107 -25.03 17.39 13.71
C ASN A 107 -24.70 17.53 12.20
N SER A 108 -23.69 16.79 11.74
CA SER A 108 -23.23 16.81 10.35
C SER A 108 -23.81 15.63 9.57
N ARG A 109 -24.12 15.87 8.30
CA ARG A 109 -24.57 14.84 7.34
C ARG A 109 -23.63 14.84 6.16
N LEU A 110 -23.08 13.67 5.84
CA LEU A 110 -22.26 13.50 4.64
C LEU A 110 -23.16 13.47 3.41
N GLY A 111 -22.79 14.21 2.37
CA GLY A 111 -23.51 14.24 1.09
C GLY A 111 -23.24 13.04 0.17
N PHE A 112 -22.55 12.03 0.68
CA PHE A 112 -22.12 10.81 -0.01
C PHE A 112 -22.23 9.61 0.95
N ALA A 113 -22.27 8.40 0.40
CA ALA A 113 -22.26 7.19 1.20
C ALA A 113 -20.87 6.93 1.80
N LEU A 114 -20.82 6.76 3.12
CA LEU A 114 -19.63 6.32 3.85
C LEU A 114 -19.82 4.85 4.22
N VAL A 115 -18.99 3.97 3.65
CA VAL A 115 -19.13 2.52 3.80
C VAL A 115 -17.92 1.99 4.58
N PHE A 116 -18.18 1.35 5.72
CA PHE A 116 -17.14 0.72 6.52
C PHE A 116 -16.99 -0.76 6.18
N HIS A 117 -15.74 -1.18 6.01
CA HIS A 117 -15.32 -2.57 5.85
C HIS A 117 -14.45 -2.92 7.05
N HIS A 118 -14.91 -3.86 7.87
CA HIS A 118 -14.22 -4.21 9.11
C HIS A 118 -13.08 -5.19 8.82
N LEU A 119 -11.87 -4.82 9.23
CA LEU A 119 -10.69 -5.67 9.10
C LEU A 119 -10.76 -6.83 10.09
N SER A 120 -10.50 -8.05 9.61
CA SER A 120 -10.28 -9.20 10.48
C SER A 120 -8.86 -9.18 11.07
N ARG A 121 -8.58 -10.14 11.96
CA ARG A 121 -7.24 -10.36 12.53
C ARG A 121 -6.47 -11.43 11.78
N GLU A 122 -6.88 -11.71 10.55
CA GLU A 122 -6.32 -12.74 9.69
C GLU A 122 -5.84 -12.12 8.37
N GLU A 123 -5.08 -12.89 7.60
CA GLU A 123 -4.71 -12.48 6.26
C GLU A 123 -5.92 -12.64 5.33
N GLU A 124 -6.40 -11.54 4.74
CA GLU A 124 -7.60 -11.56 3.90
C GLU A 124 -7.53 -10.53 2.77
N VAL A 125 -8.21 -10.84 1.66
CA VAL A 125 -8.41 -9.85 0.58
C VAL A 125 -9.57 -8.93 0.99
N VAL A 126 -9.25 -7.67 1.26
CA VAL A 126 -10.22 -6.66 1.71
C VAL A 126 -10.77 -5.80 0.57
N TYR A 127 -10.03 -5.70 -0.53
CA TYR A 127 -10.47 -4.99 -1.73
C TYR A 127 -9.96 -5.69 -2.97
N GLU A 128 -10.80 -5.75 -4.00
CA GLU A 128 -10.42 -6.26 -5.30
C GLU A 128 -11.24 -5.60 -6.41
N ASP A 129 -10.56 -5.26 -7.50
CA ASP A 129 -11.20 -4.86 -8.75
C ASP A 129 -10.53 -5.54 -9.96
N LYS A 130 -10.72 -5.01 -11.17
CA LYS A 130 -10.11 -5.59 -12.38
C LYS A 130 -8.59 -5.39 -12.48
N ALA A 131 -8.00 -4.49 -11.68
CA ALA A 131 -6.61 -4.08 -11.81
C ALA A 131 -5.79 -4.26 -10.53
N VAL A 132 -6.40 -4.21 -9.35
CA VAL A 132 -5.71 -4.22 -8.06
C VAL A 132 -6.41 -5.16 -7.09
N THR A 133 -5.61 -5.87 -6.31
CA THR A 133 -6.04 -6.58 -5.10
C THR A 133 -5.33 -5.96 -3.89
N VAL A 134 -6.04 -5.76 -2.79
CA VAL A 134 -5.47 -5.34 -1.50
C VAL A 134 -5.73 -6.41 -0.46
N THR A 135 -4.65 -6.92 0.12
CA THR A 135 -4.67 -7.90 1.19
C THR A 135 -4.32 -7.21 2.51
N SER A 136 -5.17 -7.37 3.53
CA SER A 136 -4.86 -7.00 4.90
C SER A 136 -4.17 -8.17 5.61
N PHE A 137 -3.27 -7.91 6.54
CA PHE A 137 -2.62 -8.94 7.36
C PHE A 137 -2.32 -8.43 8.77
N PRO A 138 -2.36 -9.30 9.80
CA PRO A 138 -2.18 -8.87 11.18
C PRO A 138 -0.71 -8.55 11.49
N LEU A 139 -0.52 -7.46 12.24
CA LEU A 139 0.76 -7.05 12.82
C LEU A 139 0.71 -7.16 14.35
N SER A 140 1.86 -6.92 15.01
CA SER A 140 1.98 -7.09 16.46
C SER A 140 2.25 -5.76 17.14
N HIS A 141 1.19 -5.06 17.48
CA HIS A 141 1.24 -3.91 18.37
C HIS A 141 0.47 -4.20 19.67
N ARG A 142 0.37 -3.23 20.59
CA ARG A 142 -0.28 -3.40 21.92
C ARG A 142 -1.57 -4.24 21.83
N TYR A 143 -1.84 -5.06 22.85
CA TYR A 143 -2.95 -6.03 22.80
C TYR A 143 -4.33 -5.40 22.56
N ASP A 144 -4.53 -4.17 23.04
CA ASP A 144 -5.74 -3.35 22.92
C ASP A 144 -5.83 -2.56 21.60
N ALA A 145 -4.71 -2.46 20.87
CA ALA A 145 -4.58 -1.78 19.58
C ALA A 145 -4.18 -2.81 18.49
N PRO A 146 -5.11 -3.64 17.99
CA PRO A 146 -4.87 -4.46 16.81
C PRO A 146 -4.44 -3.59 15.64
N VAL A 147 -3.37 -4.03 14.95
CA VAL A 147 -2.80 -3.35 13.79
C VAL A 147 -2.83 -4.28 12.60
N CYS A 148 -3.19 -3.73 11.45
CA CYS A 148 -3.08 -4.40 10.16
C CYS A 148 -2.05 -3.70 9.28
N GLY A 149 -1.29 -4.50 8.54
CA GLY A 149 -0.57 -4.04 7.36
C GLY A 149 -1.41 -4.25 6.11
N PHE A 150 -1.00 -3.60 5.01
CA PHE A 150 -1.71 -3.67 3.73
C PHE A 150 -0.76 -3.98 2.59
N LEU A 151 -1.15 -4.92 1.74
CA LEU A 151 -0.41 -5.34 0.55
C LEU A 151 -1.23 -5.08 -0.70
N PHE A 152 -0.77 -4.09 -1.47
CA PHE A 152 -1.35 -3.71 -2.75
C PHE A 152 -0.61 -4.45 -3.85
N ARG A 153 -1.34 -5.21 -4.67
CA ARG A 153 -0.79 -5.90 -5.85
C ARG A 153 -1.59 -5.55 -7.08
N GLU A 154 -0.87 -5.19 -8.16
CA GLU A 154 -1.49 -5.19 -9.48
C GLU A 154 -1.86 -6.63 -9.87
N ARG A 155 -3.05 -6.78 -10.43
CA ARG A 155 -3.46 -8.04 -11.05
C ARG A 155 -2.63 -8.31 -12.29
N GLU A 156 -2.33 -9.58 -12.49
CA GLU A 156 -1.64 -10.04 -13.69
C GLU A 156 -2.45 -9.65 -14.92
N ARG A 157 -1.76 -9.07 -15.90
CA ARG A 157 -2.40 -8.62 -17.13
C ARG A 157 -2.38 -9.74 -18.16
N GLU A 158 -3.40 -9.73 -19.00
CA GLU A 158 -3.47 -10.62 -20.15
C GLU A 158 -2.27 -10.46 -21.08
N ARG A 159 -1.85 -11.58 -21.67
CA ARG A 159 -0.78 -11.64 -22.66
C ARG A 159 -1.21 -10.92 -23.94
N THR A 160 -0.25 -10.34 -24.66
CA THR A 160 -0.55 -9.67 -25.94
C THR A 160 -0.34 -10.65 -27.09
N ILE A 161 -1.37 -10.83 -27.93
CA ILE A 161 -1.30 -11.74 -29.07
C ILE A 161 -0.39 -11.18 -30.16
N ARG A 162 0.53 -12.01 -30.66
CA ARG A 162 1.30 -11.78 -31.89
C ARG A 162 0.41 -12.11 -33.08
N LYS A 163 -0.27 -11.10 -33.63
CA LYS A 163 -1.31 -11.29 -34.66
C LYS A 163 -0.78 -11.99 -35.91
N ASP A 164 0.44 -11.66 -36.30
CA ASP A 164 1.21 -12.28 -37.37
C ASP A 164 1.39 -13.78 -37.14
N MET A 165 1.85 -14.17 -35.94
CA MET A 165 2.06 -15.57 -35.59
C MET A 165 0.74 -16.33 -35.45
N ALA A 166 -0.26 -15.73 -34.79
CA ALA A 166 -1.57 -16.35 -34.64
C ALA A 166 -2.25 -16.59 -36.00
N LEU A 167 -2.08 -15.68 -36.96
CA LEU A 167 -2.56 -15.87 -38.34
C LEU A 167 -1.78 -16.96 -39.07
N ALA A 168 -0.44 -16.99 -38.93
CA ALA A 168 0.41 -17.99 -39.59
C ALA A 168 0.15 -19.43 -39.13
N TRP A 169 -0.45 -19.61 -37.94
CA TRP A 169 -0.84 -20.91 -37.38
C TRP A 169 -2.35 -21.16 -37.44
N ASP A 170 -3.10 -20.36 -38.22
CA ASP A 170 -4.55 -20.47 -38.39
C ASP A 170 -5.33 -20.55 -37.06
N VAL A 171 -4.87 -19.81 -36.04
CA VAL A 171 -5.51 -19.82 -34.73
C VAL A 171 -6.91 -19.20 -34.86
N PRO A 172 -8.00 -19.91 -34.49
CA PRO A 172 -9.34 -19.38 -34.58
C PRO A 172 -9.53 -18.16 -33.66
N VAL A 173 -10.33 -17.18 -34.11
CA VAL A 173 -10.65 -15.98 -33.31
C VAL A 173 -11.25 -16.34 -31.95
N ALA A 174 -12.06 -17.40 -31.89
CA ALA A 174 -12.63 -17.91 -30.64
C ALA A 174 -11.56 -18.38 -29.62
N PHE A 175 -10.37 -18.76 -30.07
CA PHE A 175 -9.28 -19.22 -29.22
C PHE A 175 -8.41 -18.08 -28.66
N MET A 176 -8.56 -16.86 -29.17
CA MET A 176 -7.73 -15.70 -28.79
C MET A 176 -7.79 -15.41 -27.28
N GLN A 177 -8.95 -15.59 -26.63
CA GLN A 177 -9.08 -15.37 -25.19
C GLN A 177 -8.34 -16.43 -24.36
N HIS A 178 -8.21 -17.66 -24.88
CA HIS A 178 -7.44 -18.72 -24.25
C HIS A 178 -5.93 -18.43 -24.37
N LEU A 179 -5.48 -17.95 -25.54
CA LEU A 179 -4.09 -17.50 -25.72
C LEU A 179 -3.71 -16.39 -24.74
N LYS A 180 -4.58 -15.39 -24.56
CA LYS A 180 -4.36 -14.30 -23.61
C LYS A 180 -4.22 -14.75 -22.16
N LYS A 181 -4.87 -15.86 -21.81
CA LYS A 181 -4.80 -16.53 -20.50
C LYS A 181 -3.64 -17.52 -20.38
N GLY A 182 -2.81 -17.66 -21.40
CA GLY A 182 -1.62 -18.50 -21.38
C GLY A 182 -1.79 -19.93 -21.89
N ALA A 183 -2.93 -20.27 -22.50
CA ALA A 183 -3.13 -21.60 -23.07
C ALA A 183 -2.27 -21.82 -24.33
N ASP A 184 -1.68 -23.00 -24.47
CA ASP A 184 -1.10 -23.46 -25.72
C ASP A 184 -2.21 -23.75 -26.75
N PHE A 185 -1.89 -23.60 -28.03
CA PHE A 185 -2.83 -23.91 -29.12
C PHE A 185 -2.53 -25.29 -29.69
N VAL A 186 -3.56 -26.11 -29.88
CA VAL A 186 -3.43 -27.42 -30.54
C VAL A 186 -4.11 -27.32 -31.90
N THR A 187 -3.36 -27.59 -32.98
CA THR A 187 -3.91 -27.58 -34.34
C THR A 187 -4.87 -28.76 -34.56
N PRO A 188 -5.75 -28.73 -35.59
CA PRO A 188 -6.62 -29.87 -35.92
C PRO A 188 -5.85 -31.17 -36.16
N GLU A 189 -4.60 -31.09 -36.61
CA GLU A 189 -3.69 -32.22 -36.85
C GLU A 189 -3.01 -32.73 -35.57
N GLY A 190 -3.28 -32.09 -34.42
CA GLY A 190 -2.75 -32.47 -33.11
C GLY A 190 -1.39 -31.85 -32.75
N LEU A 191 -0.87 -30.91 -33.54
CA LEU A 191 0.39 -30.23 -33.24
C LEU A 191 0.19 -29.19 -32.12
N VAL A 192 1.01 -29.24 -31.08
CA VAL A 192 0.98 -28.26 -29.98
C VAL A 192 1.90 -27.07 -30.30
N ILE A 193 1.32 -25.88 -30.34
CA ILE A 193 2.02 -24.61 -30.51
C ILE A 193 2.06 -23.89 -29.16
N ALA A 194 3.26 -23.76 -28.61
CA ALA A 194 3.50 -23.08 -27.35
C ALA A 194 2.99 -21.64 -27.36
N ASN A 195 2.33 -21.23 -26.28
CA ASN A 195 1.73 -19.91 -26.12
C ASN A 195 2.73 -18.76 -26.28
N ASP A 196 3.97 -18.95 -25.82
CA ASP A 196 5.06 -17.97 -25.94
C ASP A 196 5.43 -17.68 -27.40
N ARG A 197 5.15 -18.60 -28.33
CA ARG A 197 5.33 -18.38 -29.77
C ARG A 197 4.24 -17.50 -30.37
N LEU A 198 3.05 -17.52 -29.76
CA LEU A 198 1.83 -16.84 -30.25
C LEU A 198 1.53 -15.55 -29.50
N THR A 199 2.21 -15.29 -28.38
CA THR A 199 1.93 -14.16 -27.52
C THR A 199 3.20 -13.58 -26.91
N ILE A 200 3.10 -12.35 -26.42
CA ILE A 200 4.12 -11.67 -25.62
C ILE A 200 3.58 -11.59 -24.19
N ALA A 201 4.38 -12.08 -23.24
CA ALA A 201 4.05 -12.01 -21.81
C ALA A 201 3.79 -10.56 -21.38
N ALA A 202 2.84 -10.38 -20.47
CA ALA A 202 2.64 -9.09 -19.84
C ALA A 202 3.85 -8.73 -18.97
N PRO A 203 4.13 -7.43 -18.74
CA PRO A 203 5.04 -7.02 -17.70
C PRO A 203 4.64 -7.64 -16.34
N PRO A 204 5.61 -8.04 -15.51
CA PRO A 204 5.32 -8.51 -14.16
C PRO A 204 4.47 -7.51 -13.38
N SER A 205 3.52 -8.02 -12.61
CA SER A 205 2.73 -7.23 -11.67
C SER A 205 3.62 -6.51 -10.67
N ARG A 206 3.23 -5.28 -10.34
CA ARG A 206 3.88 -4.46 -9.32
C ARG A 206 3.16 -4.56 -7.99
N SER A 207 3.88 -4.29 -6.92
CA SER A 207 3.39 -4.47 -5.57
C SER A 207 3.98 -3.48 -4.57
N TYR A 208 3.17 -3.09 -3.60
CA TYR A 208 3.53 -2.22 -2.49
C TYR A 208 2.98 -2.78 -1.18
N ALA A 209 3.81 -2.81 -0.14
CA ALA A 209 3.41 -3.24 1.19
C ALA A 209 3.63 -2.11 2.21
N TYR A 210 2.60 -1.87 3.02
CA TYR A 210 2.64 -0.98 4.16
C TYR A 210 2.68 -1.81 5.45
N MET A 211 3.81 -1.81 6.13
CA MET A 211 4.04 -2.50 7.40
C MET A 211 4.38 -1.46 8.49
N THR A 212 3.36 -0.93 9.14
CA THR A 212 3.51 0.09 10.19
C THR A 212 3.72 -0.53 11.57
N ASP A 213 3.67 0.29 12.62
CA ASP A 213 3.49 -0.01 14.05
C ASP A 213 3.45 -1.49 14.40
N THR A 214 4.62 -2.07 14.60
CA THR A 214 4.76 -3.49 14.88
C THR A 214 6.06 -3.81 15.59
N LEU A 215 5.98 -4.76 16.52
CA LEU A 215 7.12 -5.55 16.94
C LEU A 215 7.67 -6.35 15.77
N PHE A 216 8.99 -6.37 15.64
CA PHE A 216 9.68 -7.24 14.71
C PHE A 216 9.37 -8.71 15.01
N ARG A 217 8.88 -9.43 14.00
CA ARG A 217 8.74 -10.89 14.02
C ARG A 217 9.06 -11.43 12.63
N GLU A 218 10.09 -12.25 12.52
CA GLU A 218 10.56 -12.77 11.21
C GLU A 218 9.46 -13.41 10.36
N ARG A 219 8.50 -14.10 11.00
CA ARG A 219 7.35 -14.71 10.31
C ARG A 219 6.49 -13.73 9.50
N PHE A 220 6.51 -12.43 9.83
CA PHE A 220 5.76 -11.41 9.08
C PHE A 220 6.32 -11.17 7.68
N ALA A 221 7.57 -11.58 7.41
CA ALA A 221 8.15 -11.53 6.07
C ALA A 221 7.35 -12.34 5.04
N ALA A 222 6.63 -13.37 5.48
CA ALA A 222 5.79 -14.19 4.61
C ALA A 222 4.65 -13.37 3.95
N TYR A 223 4.06 -12.41 4.67
CA TYR A 223 2.97 -11.57 4.15
C TYR A 223 3.41 -10.70 2.97
N VAL A 224 4.66 -10.22 3.02
CA VAL A 224 5.19 -9.23 2.06
C VAL A 224 6.26 -9.81 1.13
N LYS A 225 6.25 -11.13 0.97
CA LYS A 225 7.26 -11.85 0.16
C LYS A 225 7.31 -11.33 -1.28
N GLY A 226 8.51 -10.99 -1.74
CA GLY A 226 8.83 -10.57 -3.11
C GLY A 226 8.28 -9.20 -3.51
N VAL A 227 7.88 -8.36 -2.54
CA VAL A 227 7.27 -7.06 -2.83
C VAL A 227 8.26 -6.10 -3.51
N ASP A 228 7.78 -5.27 -4.45
CA ASP A 228 8.65 -4.31 -5.15
C ASP A 228 9.04 -3.14 -4.25
N LEU A 229 8.14 -2.71 -3.37
CA LEU A 229 8.37 -1.62 -2.44
C LEU A 229 7.75 -1.98 -1.08
N LEU A 230 8.58 -2.03 -0.05
CA LEU A 230 8.15 -2.22 1.33
C LEU A 230 8.31 -0.91 2.08
N TYR A 231 7.25 -0.39 2.67
CA TYR A 231 7.33 0.60 3.73
C TYR A 231 7.32 -0.11 5.08
N HIS A 232 8.28 0.18 5.93
CA HIS A 232 8.36 -0.35 7.29
C HIS A 232 8.60 0.77 8.30
N GLU A 233 7.94 0.69 9.44
CA GLU A 233 8.25 1.59 10.55
C GLU A 233 9.69 1.41 11.04
N ALA A 234 10.33 2.52 11.41
CA ALA A 234 11.66 2.57 11.96
C ALA A 234 11.68 3.62 13.08
N THR A 235 10.83 3.38 14.09
CA THR A 235 10.62 4.33 15.18
C THR A 235 11.92 4.62 15.94
N TYR A 236 12.85 3.66 15.99
CA TYR A 236 14.10 3.74 16.73
C TYR A 236 15.34 3.27 15.95
N ASP A 237 16.53 3.68 16.37
CA ASP A 237 17.80 3.05 15.99
C ASP A 237 18.05 1.78 16.83
N ARG A 238 19.07 0.99 16.45
CA ARG A 238 19.41 -0.26 17.14
C ARG A 238 19.78 -0.10 18.62
N THR A 239 20.29 1.06 19.06
CA THR A 239 20.68 1.29 20.46
C THR A 239 19.48 1.36 21.39
N LEU A 240 18.29 1.60 20.82
CA LEU A 240 17.02 1.66 21.53
C LEU A 240 16.13 0.45 21.26
N GLU A 241 16.69 -0.70 20.87
CA GLU A 241 15.94 -1.93 20.61
C GLU A 241 15.05 -2.34 21.79
N GLN A 242 15.55 -2.22 23.02
CA GLN A 242 14.77 -2.54 24.22
C GLN A 242 13.54 -1.63 24.35
N LEU A 243 13.70 -0.32 24.10
CA LEU A 243 12.59 0.63 24.11
C LEU A 243 11.61 0.35 22.96
N ALA A 244 12.11 0.02 21.77
CA ALA A 244 11.28 -0.40 20.64
C ALA A 244 10.40 -1.59 21.05
N LYS A 245 10.98 -2.60 21.68
CA LYS A 245 10.26 -3.78 22.18
C LYS A 245 9.21 -3.43 23.24
N GLU A 246 9.55 -2.60 24.21
CA GLU A 246 8.62 -2.17 25.28
C GLU A 246 7.45 -1.33 24.75
N THR A 247 7.69 -0.56 23.69
CA THR A 247 6.68 0.30 23.06
C THR A 247 5.99 -0.36 21.86
N TYR A 248 6.29 -1.63 21.58
CA TYR A 248 5.71 -2.43 20.50
C TYR A 248 6.04 -1.93 19.08
N HIS A 249 7.27 -1.44 18.89
CA HIS A 249 7.81 -0.89 17.65
C HIS A 249 9.03 -1.66 17.15
N SER A 250 9.54 -1.23 15.99
CA SER A 250 10.74 -1.78 15.36
C SER A 250 11.87 -0.76 15.25
N THR A 251 13.10 -1.28 15.17
CA THR A 251 14.28 -0.48 14.82
C THR A 251 14.50 -0.42 13.30
N ALA A 252 15.32 0.52 12.81
CA ALA A 252 15.70 0.57 11.39
C ALA A 252 16.49 -0.68 10.96
N GLU A 253 17.34 -1.23 11.85
CA GLU A 253 17.98 -2.53 11.65
C GLU A 253 16.95 -3.65 11.44
N GLN A 254 15.91 -3.73 12.28
CA GLN A 254 14.86 -4.74 12.19
C GLN A 254 14.01 -4.58 10.92
N ALA A 255 13.70 -3.35 10.51
CA ALA A 255 13.04 -3.05 9.23
C ALA A 255 13.87 -3.56 8.03
N ALA A 256 15.19 -3.35 8.05
CA ALA A 256 16.09 -3.86 7.01
C ALA A 256 16.15 -5.39 6.98
N ARG A 257 16.18 -6.04 8.15
CA ARG A 257 16.08 -7.51 8.24
C ARG A 257 14.75 -8.02 7.68
N MET A 258 13.65 -7.32 7.93
CA MET A 258 12.34 -7.67 7.36
C MET A 258 12.35 -7.62 5.83
N ALA A 259 12.90 -6.56 5.24
CA ALA A 259 13.04 -6.42 3.79
C ALA A 259 13.88 -7.55 3.17
N LEU A 260 15.01 -7.89 3.82
CA LEU A 260 15.88 -8.98 3.38
C LEU A 260 15.16 -10.34 3.43
N LEU A 261 14.50 -10.66 4.54
CA LEU A 261 13.76 -11.92 4.71
C LEU A 261 12.58 -12.04 3.73
N ALA A 262 11.91 -10.93 3.44
CA ALA A 262 10.84 -10.88 2.47
C ALA A 262 11.34 -11.02 1.02
N GLY A 263 12.62 -10.75 0.76
CA GLY A 263 13.12 -10.59 -0.61
C GLY A 263 12.47 -9.38 -1.30
N ALA A 264 12.24 -8.30 -0.55
CA ALA A 264 11.74 -7.05 -1.10
C ALA A 264 12.77 -6.44 -2.06
N LYS A 265 12.34 -5.63 -3.03
CA LYS A 265 13.27 -4.95 -3.96
C LYS A 265 13.76 -3.60 -3.43
N LYS A 266 12.92 -2.89 -2.67
CA LYS A 266 13.25 -1.60 -2.04
C LYS A 266 12.59 -1.49 -0.67
N LEU A 267 13.28 -0.83 0.25
CA LEU A 267 12.78 -0.53 1.60
C LEU A 267 12.66 0.97 1.80
N LEU A 268 11.51 1.42 2.29
CA LEU A 268 11.25 2.75 2.78
C LEU A 268 11.11 2.70 4.30
N LEU A 269 11.91 3.50 4.99
CA LEU A 269 11.79 3.72 6.42
C LEU A 269 10.88 4.91 6.67
N GLY A 270 10.00 4.80 7.65
CA GLY A 270 9.17 5.90 8.12
C GLY A 270 8.73 5.73 9.57
N HIS A 271 7.70 6.46 9.97
CA HIS A 271 7.19 6.47 11.34
C HIS A 271 8.26 6.83 12.38
N PHE A 272 8.97 7.93 12.16
CA PHE A 272 10.13 8.30 12.95
C PHE A 272 9.77 8.99 14.26
N SER A 273 10.43 8.57 15.34
CA SER A 273 10.35 9.25 16.63
C SER A 273 10.83 10.70 16.53
N ALA A 274 10.11 11.62 17.19
CA ALA A 274 10.47 13.03 17.28
C ALA A 274 11.87 13.28 17.88
N ARG A 275 12.46 12.27 18.53
CA ARG A 275 13.84 12.30 19.04
C ARG A 275 14.91 12.43 17.96
N TYR A 276 14.60 12.11 16.70
CA TYR A 276 15.52 12.26 15.58
C TYR A 276 15.11 13.48 14.75
N PRO A 277 15.69 14.68 14.98
CA PRO A 277 15.41 15.85 14.13
C PRO A 277 15.68 15.55 12.66
N ASP A 278 16.74 14.79 12.38
CA ASP A 278 17.07 14.24 11.08
C ASP A 278 17.09 12.70 11.13
N PRO A 279 16.09 12.01 10.56
CA PRO A 279 16.02 10.55 10.52
C PRO A 279 17.05 9.90 9.59
N SER A 280 17.81 10.69 8.80
CA SER A 280 18.88 10.15 7.96
C SER A 280 19.95 9.41 8.76
N CYS A 281 20.07 9.68 10.07
CA CYS A 281 20.95 8.95 10.97
C CYS A 281 20.61 7.45 11.10
N LEU A 282 19.38 7.04 10.81
CA LEU A 282 18.93 5.64 10.84
C LEU A 282 19.36 4.85 9.58
N LEU A 283 19.70 5.56 8.51
CA LEU A 283 19.94 4.96 7.21
C LEU A 283 21.19 4.06 7.15
N PRO A 284 22.34 4.39 7.77
CA PRO A 284 23.54 3.55 7.71
C PRO A 284 23.34 2.15 8.27
N GLU A 285 22.65 2.00 9.41
CA GLU A 285 22.41 0.68 10.02
C GLU A 285 21.48 -0.18 9.16
N ALA A 286 20.45 0.43 8.57
CA ALA A 286 19.55 -0.29 7.68
C ALA A 286 20.25 -0.71 6.38
N ARG A 287 21.05 0.19 5.76
CA ARG A 287 21.78 -0.09 4.51
C ARG A 287 22.90 -1.12 4.67
N ALA A 288 23.44 -1.29 5.89
CA ALA A 288 24.39 -2.36 6.16
C ALA A 288 23.76 -3.77 5.98
N ILE A 289 22.44 -3.89 6.09
CA ILE A 289 21.69 -5.15 5.94
C ILE A 289 20.97 -5.20 4.59
N PHE A 290 20.33 -4.10 4.20
CA PHE A 290 19.55 -4.00 2.97
C PHE A 290 19.93 -2.70 2.21
N PRO A 291 20.85 -2.76 1.24
CA PRO A 291 21.40 -1.56 0.59
C PRO A 291 20.38 -0.64 -0.08
N ASP A 292 19.32 -1.20 -0.69
CA ASP A 292 18.24 -0.47 -1.37
C ASP A 292 17.21 0.11 -0.37
N THR A 293 17.70 0.79 0.67
CA THR A 293 16.91 1.45 1.70
C THR A 293 16.90 2.97 1.52
N PHE A 294 15.75 3.60 1.80
CA PHE A 294 15.51 5.04 1.75
C PHE A 294 14.78 5.52 3.02
N VAL A 295 15.05 6.74 3.45
CA VAL A 295 14.33 7.42 4.54
C VAL A 295 13.26 8.31 3.92
N CYS A 296 12.01 8.18 4.38
CA CYS A 296 10.90 8.99 3.89
C CYS A 296 10.87 10.40 4.48
N THR A 297 10.52 11.37 3.65
CA THR A 297 10.17 12.73 4.03
C THR A 297 8.79 13.08 3.49
N ASP A 298 8.07 13.94 4.21
CA ASP A 298 6.79 14.49 3.75
C ASP A 298 6.94 15.12 2.35
N GLY A 299 6.16 14.63 1.39
CA GLY A 299 6.17 15.06 -0.01
C GLY A 299 7.01 14.19 -0.93
N ASP A 300 7.76 13.21 -0.40
CA ASP A 300 8.49 12.26 -1.25
C ASP A 300 7.55 11.45 -2.12
N VAL A 301 7.99 11.21 -3.36
CA VAL A 301 7.27 10.46 -4.37
C VAL A 301 8.13 9.28 -4.83
N PHE A 302 7.59 8.07 -4.70
CA PHE A 302 8.25 6.83 -5.10
C PHE A 302 7.49 6.14 -6.22
N ASP A 303 8.09 6.10 -7.40
CA ASP A 303 7.57 5.36 -8.55
C ASP A 303 8.00 3.89 -8.51
N ILE A 304 7.06 3.00 -8.81
CA ILE A 304 7.30 1.59 -9.13
C ILE A 304 7.18 1.43 -10.64
N PRO A 305 8.30 1.51 -11.40
CA PRO A 305 8.25 1.48 -12.85
C PRO A 305 7.80 0.11 -13.35
N ALA A 306 6.99 0.11 -14.42
CA ALA A 306 6.69 -1.13 -15.12
C ALA A 306 7.97 -1.62 -15.83
N LEU A 307 8.33 -2.87 -15.62
CA LEU A 307 9.40 -3.49 -16.39
C LEU A 307 8.99 -3.56 -17.87
N LYS A 308 9.95 -3.37 -18.77
CA LYS A 308 9.68 -3.55 -20.20
C LYS A 308 9.33 -5.01 -20.47
N ARG A 309 8.47 -5.23 -21.48
CA ARG A 309 8.21 -6.59 -21.99
C ARG A 309 9.53 -7.17 -22.44
N LYS A 310 9.85 -8.39 -22.01
CA LYS A 310 10.96 -9.12 -22.62
C LYS A 310 10.53 -9.49 -24.03
N GLU A 311 11.16 -8.89 -25.02
CA GLU A 311 11.09 -9.38 -26.40
C GLU A 311 11.95 -10.64 -26.44
N GLY A 312 11.30 -11.78 -26.64
CA GLY A 312 11.92 -13.08 -26.89
C GLY A 312 11.92 -13.39 -28.37
#